data_AF-A0A2V7EYY3-F1
#
_entry.id   AF-A0A2V7EYY3-F1
#
_cell.length_a   1.000
_cell.length_b   1.000
_cell.length_c   1.000
_cell.angle_alpha   90.00
_cell.angle_beta   90.00
_cell.angle_gamma   90.00
#
_symmetry.space_group_name_H-M   'P 1'
#
loop_
_entity.id
_entity.type
_entity.pdbx_description
1 polymer ?
#
loop_
_entity_poly.entity_id
_entity_poly.type
_entity_poly.pdbx_seq_one_letter_code
_entity_poly.pdbx_strand_id
1 'polypeptide(L)'
;MRRPPAIALIASLCMFAVGATMGGALVALQDVLYEVARAQVVKRPEVHGFGGVEVIDQQRIAEIVEQANNAFRMLHVHGLGVGMLILLVSIVIVNLPLTEGAKRVGCVLISLGALYPPGWLILGWLIPYWGVRALRTPVEWGLFIPFGGAAIIAIWGTLVLYLIALFRREPRQGER
;
A
#
# COMPACT_ATOMS: atom_id res chain seq x y z
N MET A 1 -20.95 -18.17 -1.59
CA MET A 1 -20.27 -17.32 -0.59
C MET A 1 -21.16 -16.13 -0.36
N ARG A 2 -21.68 -15.99 0.87
CA ARG A 2 -22.67 -14.95 1.23
C ARG A 2 -22.07 -13.79 2.04
N ARG A 3 -20.79 -13.88 2.42
CA ARG A 3 -20.06 -12.89 3.21
C ARG A 3 -18.58 -12.89 2.78
N PRO A 4 -17.86 -11.76 2.88
CA PRO A 4 -16.42 -11.72 2.65
C PRO A 4 -15.70 -12.78 3.50
N PRO A 5 -14.66 -13.43 2.97
CA PRO A 5 -13.88 -14.40 3.74
C PRO A 5 -13.13 -13.70 4.88
N ALA A 6 -12.90 -14.41 5.97
CA ALA A 6 -12.24 -13.85 7.17
C ALA A 6 -10.88 -13.20 6.85
N ILE A 7 -10.13 -13.74 5.90
CA ILE A 7 -8.86 -13.15 5.46
C ILE A 7 -8.99 -11.70 4.97
N ALA A 8 -10.06 -11.37 4.22
CA ALA A 8 -10.28 -10.02 3.71
C ALA A 8 -10.65 -9.05 4.83
N LEU A 9 -11.47 -9.52 5.78
CA LEU A 9 -11.87 -8.73 6.94
C LEU A 9 -10.69 -8.46 7.88
N ILE A 10 -9.88 -9.48 8.16
CA ILE A 10 -8.66 -9.35 8.98
C ILE A 10 -7.65 -8.44 8.30
N ALA A 11 -7.38 -8.65 7.00
CA ALA A 11 -6.46 -7.80 6.24
C ALA A 11 -6.89 -6.33 6.27
N SER A 12 -8.18 -6.06 6.03
CA SER A 12 -8.75 -4.72 6.11
C SER A 12 -8.60 -4.10 7.51
N LEU A 13 -8.97 -4.84 8.56
CA LEU A 13 -8.87 -4.38 9.95
C LEU A 13 -7.42 -4.09 10.35
N CYS A 14 -6.47 -4.95 9.96
CA CYS A 14 -5.05 -4.72 10.19
C CYS A 14 -4.57 -3.43 9.51
N MET A 15 -4.99 -3.19 8.27
CA MET A 15 -4.61 -1.97 7.54
C MET A 15 -5.24 -0.71 8.14
N PHE A 16 -6.47 -0.79 8.62
CA PHE A 16 -7.06 0.31 9.39
C PHE A 16 -6.30 0.60 10.68
N ALA A 17 -5.95 -0.45 11.44
CA ALA A 17 -5.17 -0.30 12.66
C ALA A 17 -3.81 0.34 12.37
N VAL A 18 -3.06 -0.17 11.39
CA VAL A 18 -1.76 0.39 10.98
C VAL A 18 -1.89 1.84 10.53
N GLY A 19 -2.85 2.13 9.65
CA GLY A 19 -3.09 3.47 9.13
C GLY A 19 -3.45 4.46 10.24
N ALA A 20 -4.42 4.13 11.08
CA ALA A 20 -4.87 4.97 12.19
C ALA A 20 -3.76 5.19 13.22
N THR A 21 -3.05 4.13 13.62
CA THR A 21 -1.94 4.23 14.56
C THR A 21 -0.81 5.10 14.00
N MET A 22 -0.44 4.95 12.73
CA MET A 22 0.59 5.80 12.13
C MET A 22 0.12 7.26 12.04
N GLY A 23 -1.16 7.52 11.75
CA GLY A 23 -1.73 8.87 11.76
C GLY A 23 -1.62 9.52 13.14
N GLY A 24 -2.01 8.79 14.19
CA GLY A 24 -1.86 9.26 15.57
C GLY A 24 -0.40 9.47 15.97
N ALA A 25 0.50 8.58 15.56
CA ALA A 25 1.93 8.71 15.81
C ALA A 25 2.52 9.93 15.11
N LEU A 26 2.15 10.20 13.86
CA LEU A 26 2.58 11.40 13.13
C LEU A 26 2.12 12.68 13.84
N VAL A 27 0.90 12.73 14.37
CA VAL A 27 0.44 13.90 15.14
C VAL A 27 1.21 14.06 16.44
N ALA A 28 1.47 12.96 17.16
CA ALA A 28 2.06 13.02 18.49
C ALA A 28 3.60 13.13 18.50
N LEU A 29 4.27 12.60 17.47
CA LEU A 29 5.72 12.38 17.46
C LEU A 29 6.43 13.01 16.25
N GLN A 30 5.78 13.92 15.52
CA GLN A 30 6.34 14.49 14.28
C GLN A 30 7.76 15.02 14.49
N ASP A 31 7.96 15.87 15.51
CA ASP A 31 9.24 16.51 15.77
C ASP A 31 10.32 15.48 16.10
N VAL A 32 9.98 14.48 16.92
CA VAL A 32 10.88 13.36 17.26
C VAL A 32 11.28 12.57 16.02
N LEU A 33 10.35 12.30 15.10
CA LEU A 33 10.64 11.60 13.85
C LEU A 33 11.58 12.41 12.95
N TYR A 34 11.40 13.73 12.86
CA TYR A 34 12.32 14.63 12.16
C TYR A 34 13.71 14.63 12.78
N GLU A 35 13.81 14.80 14.10
CA GLU A 35 15.08 14.84 14.82
C GLU A 35 15.86 13.55 14.68
N VAL A 36 15.20 12.40 14.88
CA VAL A 36 15.81 11.08 14.74
C VAL A 36 16.30 10.86 13.32
N ALA A 37 15.48 11.16 12.31
CA ALA A 37 15.88 11.02 10.91
C ALA A 37 17.08 11.92 10.58
N ARG A 38 17.05 13.19 10.98
CA ARG A 38 18.15 14.15 10.77
C ARG A 38 19.45 13.66 11.41
N ALA A 39 19.37 13.20 12.65
CA ALA A 39 20.52 12.69 13.39
C ALA A 39 21.18 11.49 12.70
N GLN A 40 20.42 10.66 11.96
CA GLN A 40 20.97 9.55 11.21
C GLN A 40 21.51 9.96 9.84
N VAL A 41 20.86 10.90 9.16
CA VAL A 41 21.28 11.43 7.86
C VAL A 41 22.63 12.15 7.95
N VAL A 42 22.80 13.02 8.95
CA VAL A 42 24.05 13.79 9.15
C VAL A 42 25.25 12.87 9.43
N LYS A 43 25.03 11.72 10.07
CA LYS A 43 26.09 10.75 10.37
C LYS A 43 26.58 9.96 9.15
N ARG A 44 25.90 10.05 8.00
CA ARG A 44 26.14 9.19 6.82
C ARG A 44 26.19 9.98 5.52
N PRO A 45 27.10 10.98 5.39
CA PRO A 45 27.21 11.79 4.19
C PRO A 45 27.46 10.99 2.91
N GLU A 46 28.20 9.88 3.01
CA GLU A 46 28.55 8.98 1.90
C GLU A 46 27.34 8.24 1.31
N VAL A 47 26.35 7.90 2.14
CA VAL A 47 25.12 7.24 1.69
C VAL A 47 24.25 8.20 0.88
N HIS A 48 24.28 9.47 1.26
CA HIS A 48 23.41 10.51 0.71
C HIS A 48 24.09 11.36 -0.37
N GLY A 49 25.40 11.20 -0.55
CA GLY A 49 26.20 11.91 -1.55
C GLY A 49 26.42 13.38 -1.20
N PHE A 50 26.64 13.66 0.08
CA PHE A 50 26.90 14.99 0.65
C PHE A 50 28.37 15.39 0.49
N GLY A 51 28.63 16.70 0.48
CA GLY A 51 29.99 17.25 0.49
C GLY A 51 30.70 17.08 1.84
N GLY A 52 29.94 16.79 2.91
CA GLY A 52 30.45 16.54 4.26
C GLY A 52 30.52 17.77 5.14
N VAL A 53 30.06 18.93 4.64
CA VAL A 53 29.97 20.19 5.40
C VAL A 53 28.49 20.49 5.61
N GLU A 54 28.02 20.30 6.84
CA GLU A 54 26.59 20.35 7.16
C GLU A 54 25.91 21.65 6.73
N VAL A 55 26.57 22.81 6.88
CA VAL A 55 26.04 24.12 6.45
C VAL A 55 25.79 24.18 4.93
N ILE A 56 26.63 23.50 4.15
CA ILE A 56 26.50 23.44 2.69
C ILE A 56 25.42 22.42 2.30
N ASP A 57 25.31 21.33 3.05
CA ASP A 57 24.40 20.21 2.75
C ASP A 57 22.99 20.39 3.38
N GLN A 58 22.70 21.48 4.08
CA GLN A 58 21.47 21.66 4.88
C GLN A 58 20.19 21.40 4.10
N GLN A 59 20.08 21.96 2.89
CA GLN A 59 18.90 21.78 2.05
C GLN A 59 18.69 20.30 1.70
N ARG A 60 19.77 19.60 1.33
CA ARG A 60 19.71 18.20 0.93
C ARG A 60 19.44 17.27 2.11
N ILE A 61 19.97 17.59 3.29
CA ILE A 61 19.63 16.92 4.55
C ILE A 61 18.12 17.06 4.80
N ALA A 62 17.58 18.27 4.72
CA ALA A 62 16.15 18.52 4.93
C ALA A 62 15.28 17.73 3.93
N GLU A 63 15.66 17.71 2.63
CA GLU A 63 14.95 16.94 1.61
C GLU A 63 14.91 15.44 1.92
N ILE A 64 16.01 14.84 2.38
CA ILE A 64 16.06 13.40 2.69
C ILE A 64 15.25 13.08 3.94
N VAL A 65 15.34 13.93 4.97
CA VAL A 65 14.53 13.80 6.17
C VAL A 65 13.04 13.93 5.84
N GLU A 66 12.69 14.85 4.94
CA GLU A 66 11.32 15.02 4.45
C GLU A 66 10.84 13.79 3.68
N GLN A 67 11.68 13.19 2.84
CA GLN A 67 11.34 11.96 2.11
C GLN A 67 11.03 10.79 3.06
N ALA A 68 11.81 10.63 4.13
CA ALA A 68 11.55 9.63 5.16
C ALA A 68 10.22 9.89 5.88
N ASN A 69 9.97 11.13 6.30
CA ASN A 69 8.72 11.51 6.97
C ASN A 69 7.50 11.37 6.04
N ASN A 70 7.64 11.73 4.77
CA ASN A 70 6.59 11.57 3.79
C ASN A 70 6.25 10.09 3.56
N ALA A 71 7.22 9.17 3.65
CA ALA A 71 6.92 7.75 3.60
C ALA A 71 6.03 7.30 4.77
N PHE A 72 6.23 7.80 6.00
CA PHE A 72 5.30 7.53 7.10
C PHE A 72 3.89 8.10 6.85
N ARG A 73 3.79 9.30 6.27
CA ARG A 73 2.49 9.87 5.84
C ARG A 73 1.81 8.98 4.78
N MET A 74 2.59 8.46 3.84
CA MET A 74 2.07 7.51 2.85
C MET A 74 1.62 6.20 3.48
N LEU A 75 2.30 5.70 4.53
CA LEU A 75 1.82 4.54 5.30
C LEU A 75 0.46 4.81 5.95
N HIS A 76 0.28 5.99 6.56
CA HIS A 76 -1.00 6.38 7.14
C HIS A 76 -2.12 6.39 6.10
N VAL A 77 -1.93 7.14 5.01
CA VAL A 77 -2.95 7.33 3.97
C VAL A 77 -3.25 6.02 3.25
N HIS A 78 -2.22 5.27 2.84
CA HIS A 78 -2.43 4.00 2.13
C HIS A 78 -2.89 2.89 3.07
N GLY A 79 -2.52 2.88 4.35
CA GLY A 79 -3.05 1.93 5.33
C GLY A 79 -4.58 2.07 5.42
N LEU A 80 -5.08 3.29 5.63
CA LEU A 80 -6.53 3.52 5.67
C LEU A 80 -7.19 3.28 4.30
N GLY A 81 -6.61 3.79 3.22
CA GLY A 81 -7.15 3.66 1.88
C GLY A 81 -7.24 2.20 1.40
N VAL A 82 -6.18 1.42 1.58
CA VAL A 82 -6.14 0.00 1.21
C VAL A 82 -7.03 -0.83 2.12
N GLY A 83 -7.08 -0.54 3.42
CA GLY A 83 -8.02 -1.17 4.35
C GLY A 83 -9.46 -1.02 3.88
N MET A 84 -9.85 0.19 3.50
CA MET A 84 -11.17 0.49 2.94
C MET A 84 -11.42 -0.22 1.61
N LEU A 85 -10.43 -0.17 0.70
CA LEU A 85 -10.52 -0.81 -0.61
C LEU A 85 -10.76 -2.33 -0.49
N ILE A 86 -10.01 -3.02 0.36
CA ILE A 86 -10.16 -4.47 0.60
C ILE A 86 -11.58 -4.79 1.08
N LEU A 87 -12.09 -4.02 2.04
CA LEU A 87 -13.42 -4.23 2.59
C LEU A 87 -14.51 -4.04 1.53
N LEU A 88 -14.52 -2.89 0.86
CA LEU A 88 -15.56 -2.57 -0.13
C LEU A 88 -15.52 -3.54 -1.32
N VAL A 89 -14.34 -3.78 -1.88
CA VAL A 89 -14.20 -4.65 -3.07
C VAL A 89 -14.55 -6.08 -2.72
N SER A 90 -14.18 -6.59 -1.54
CA SER A 90 -14.58 -7.93 -1.12
C SER A 90 -16.10 -8.07 -0.94
N ILE A 91 -16.79 -7.04 -0.41
CA ILE A 91 -18.26 -6.98 -0.35
C ILE A 91 -18.85 -7.01 -1.76
N VAL A 92 -18.32 -6.22 -2.70
CA VAL A 92 -18.78 -6.24 -4.10
C VAL A 92 -18.60 -7.63 -4.71
N ILE A 93 -17.41 -8.22 -4.61
CA ILE A 93 -17.08 -9.55 -5.17
C ILE A 93 -18.07 -10.61 -4.70
N VAL A 94 -18.36 -10.68 -3.40
CA VAL A 94 -19.25 -11.74 -2.88
C VAL A 94 -20.70 -11.58 -3.30
N ASN A 95 -21.14 -10.35 -3.60
CA ASN A 95 -22.49 -10.04 -4.04
C ASN A 95 -22.69 -10.14 -5.56
N LEU A 96 -21.62 -10.18 -6.35
CA LEU A 96 -21.75 -10.37 -7.80
C LEU A 96 -22.17 -11.81 -8.15
N PRO A 97 -22.84 -12.01 -9.30
CA PRO A 97 -23.29 -13.32 -9.77
C PRO A 97 -22.15 -14.15 -10.40
N LEU A 98 -21.01 -14.23 -9.72
CA LEU A 98 -19.81 -14.96 -10.14
C LEU A 98 -19.75 -16.37 -9.53
N THR A 99 -18.91 -17.25 -10.09
CA THR A 99 -18.64 -18.56 -9.50
C THR A 99 -17.96 -18.44 -8.14
N GLU A 100 -18.16 -19.42 -7.27
CA GLU A 100 -17.56 -19.45 -5.93
C GLU A 100 -16.02 -19.42 -5.96
N GLY A 101 -15.41 -20.09 -6.95
CA GLY A 101 -13.97 -20.05 -7.18
C GLY A 101 -13.49 -18.65 -7.54
N ALA A 102 -14.15 -17.97 -8.48
CA ALA A 102 -13.81 -16.61 -8.87
C ALA A 102 -13.93 -15.63 -7.69
N LYS A 103 -14.99 -15.75 -6.89
CA LYS A 103 -15.17 -14.95 -5.66
C LYS A 103 -14.02 -15.16 -4.68
N ARG A 104 -13.64 -16.41 -4.44
CA ARG A 104 -12.54 -16.75 -3.52
C ARG A 104 -11.21 -16.20 -4.00
N VAL A 105 -10.88 -16.38 -5.28
CA VAL A 105 -9.63 -15.88 -5.88
C VAL A 105 -9.59 -14.35 -5.83
N GLY A 106 -10.66 -13.67 -6.23
CA GLY A 106 -10.75 -12.21 -6.18
C GLY A 106 -10.57 -11.67 -4.76
N CYS A 107 -11.24 -12.28 -3.77
CA CYS A 107 -11.09 -11.91 -2.37
C CYS A 107 -9.67 -12.16 -1.83
N VAL A 108 -8.98 -13.22 -2.26
CA VAL A 108 -7.58 -13.46 -1.87
C VAL A 108 -6.67 -12.40 -2.51
N LEU A 109 -6.80 -12.17 -3.82
CA LEU A 109 -5.99 -11.20 -4.54
C LEU A 109 -6.13 -9.78 -3.99
N ILE A 110 -7.35 -9.33 -3.68
CA ILE A 110 -7.54 -8.01 -3.06
C ILE A 110 -6.93 -7.97 -1.66
N SER A 111 -7.04 -9.05 -0.87
CA SER A 111 -6.47 -9.11 0.48
C SER A 111 -4.94 -9.05 0.47
N LEU A 112 -4.28 -9.57 -0.57
CA LEU A 112 -2.83 -9.43 -0.74
C LEU A 112 -2.39 -7.97 -0.83
N GLY A 113 -3.28 -7.06 -1.23
CA GLY A 113 -3.03 -5.61 -1.21
C GLY A 113 -2.62 -5.09 0.16
N ALA A 114 -2.96 -5.76 1.27
CA ALA A 114 -2.52 -5.37 2.61
C ALA A 114 -0.98 -5.46 2.81
N LEU A 115 -0.26 -6.12 1.92
CA LEU A 115 1.20 -6.17 1.93
C LEU A 115 1.85 -5.00 1.16
N TYR A 116 1.05 -4.16 0.48
CA TYR A 116 1.54 -2.93 -0.16
C TYR A 116 1.96 -1.84 0.86
N PRO A 117 1.12 -1.45 1.85
CA PRO A 117 1.47 -0.36 2.77
C PRO A 117 2.76 -0.56 3.58
N PRO A 118 3.13 -1.76 4.06
CA PRO A 118 4.40 -1.99 4.74
C PRO A 118 5.65 -1.49 4.01
N GLY A 119 5.65 -1.37 2.67
CA GLY A 119 6.78 -0.79 1.96
C GLY A 119 7.05 0.67 2.35
N TRP A 120 6.02 1.44 2.68
CA TRP A 120 6.15 2.80 3.17
C TRP A 120 6.77 2.87 4.57
N LEU A 121 6.49 1.88 5.43
CA LEU A 121 7.14 1.75 6.74
C LEU A 121 8.64 1.51 6.57
N ILE A 122 9.01 0.58 5.68
CA ILE A 122 10.42 0.26 5.38
C ILE A 122 11.14 1.51 4.84
N LEU A 123 10.53 2.22 3.90
CA LEU A 123 11.11 3.46 3.37
C LEU A 123 11.27 4.52 4.46
N GLY A 124 10.21 4.81 5.23
CA GLY A 124 10.28 5.83 6.28
C GLY A 124 11.34 5.54 7.32
N TRP A 125 11.52 4.27 7.67
CA TRP A 125 12.49 3.85 8.67
C TRP A 125 13.93 3.78 8.14
N LEU A 126 14.13 3.28 6.92
CA LEU A 126 15.47 2.96 6.40
C LEU A 126 16.08 4.06 5.53
N ILE A 127 15.29 4.98 4.96
CA ILE A 127 15.83 6.08 4.14
C ILE A 127 16.96 6.84 4.86
N PRO A 128 16.84 7.20 6.16
CA PRO A 128 17.93 7.88 6.87
C PRO A 128 19.26 7.10 6.92
N TYR A 129 19.20 5.76 6.82
CA TYR A 129 20.35 4.87 6.97
C TYR A 129 20.96 4.47 5.64
N TRP A 130 20.14 4.13 4.63
CA TRP A 130 20.59 3.53 3.36
C TRP A 130 20.32 4.41 2.15
N GLY A 131 19.60 5.52 2.34
CA GLY A 131 19.23 6.44 1.27
C GLY A 131 18.13 5.88 0.35
N VAL A 132 17.46 6.79 -0.35
CA VAL A 132 16.35 6.42 -1.24
C VAL A 132 16.80 5.54 -2.39
N ARG A 133 17.99 5.78 -2.95
CA ARG A 133 18.48 5.06 -4.13
C ARG A 133 18.64 3.56 -3.87
N ALA A 134 19.15 3.18 -2.71
CA ALA A 134 19.33 1.77 -2.35
C ALA A 134 17.99 1.06 -2.05
N LEU A 135 17.01 1.79 -1.51
CA LEU A 135 15.77 1.21 -1.01
C LEU A 135 14.62 1.16 -2.03
N ARG A 136 14.59 2.12 -2.96
CA ARG A 136 13.47 2.29 -3.89
C ARG A 136 13.19 1.02 -4.68
N THR A 137 14.17 0.52 -5.43
CA THR A 137 13.99 -0.63 -6.31
C THR A 137 13.60 -1.90 -5.54
N PRO A 138 14.28 -2.28 -4.43
CA PRO A 138 13.88 -3.46 -3.66
C PRO A 138 12.47 -3.36 -3.08
N VAL A 139 12.06 -2.20 -2.57
CA VAL A 139 10.70 -2.02 -2.02
C VAL A 139 9.65 -2.02 -3.11
N GLU A 140 9.94 -1.39 -4.25
CA GLU A 140 9.04 -1.36 -5.41
C GLU A 140 8.76 -2.78 -5.91
N TRP A 141 9.80 -3.58 -6.17
CA TRP A 141 9.65 -4.94 -6.69
C TRP A 141 9.25 -5.97 -5.64
N GLY A 142 9.65 -5.77 -4.39
CA GLY A 142 9.35 -6.69 -3.29
C GLY A 142 7.94 -6.50 -2.72
N LEU A 143 7.41 -5.27 -2.72
CA LEU A 143 6.14 -4.96 -2.06
C LEU A 143 5.17 -4.22 -2.98
N PHE A 144 5.56 -3.08 -3.56
CA PHE A 144 4.58 -2.20 -4.20
C PHE A 144 3.97 -2.81 -5.47
N ILE A 145 4.80 -3.25 -6.40
CA ILE A 145 4.38 -3.83 -7.68
C ILE A 145 3.58 -5.12 -7.48
N PRO A 146 4.06 -6.15 -6.75
CA PRO A 146 3.34 -7.42 -6.67
C PRO A 146 2.00 -7.28 -5.93
N PHE A 147 1.96 -6.55 -4.81
CA PHE A 147 0.76 -6.48 -3.98
C PHE A 147 -0.22 -5.39 -4.43
N GLY A 148 0.29 -4.25 -4.89
CA GLY A 148 -0.53 -3.26 -5.58
C GLY A 148 -1.10 -3.82 -6.88
N GLY A 149 -0.28 -4.55 -7.64
CA GLY A 149 -0.69 -5.26 -8.85
C GLY A 149 -1.76 -6.32 -8.58
N ALA A 150 -1.62 -7.13 -7.53
CA ALA A 150 -2.64 -8.11 -7.14
C ALA A 150 -4.00 -7.47 -6.84
N ALA A 151 -4.02 -6.33 -6.14
CA ALA A 151 -5.24 -5.57 -5.88
C ALA A 151 -5.88 -5.04 -7.18
N ILE A 152 -5.08 -4.47 -8.08
CA ILE A 152 -5.53 -3.99 -9.39
C ILE A 152 -6.11 -5.14 -10.23
N ILE A 153 -5.42 -6.28 -10.29
CA ILE A 153 -5.88 -7.49 -10.98
C ILE A 153 -7.19 -8.00 -10.38
N ALA A 154 -7.35 -7.98 -9.05
CA ALA A 154 -8.60 -8.37 -8.40
C ALA A 154 -9.78 -7.50 -8.87
N ILE A 155 -9.59 -6.18 -8.91
CA ILE A 155 -10.63 -5.22 -9.30
C ILE A 155 -11.01 -5.41 -10.77
N TRP A 156 -10.01 -5.31 -11.67
CA TRP A 156 -10.25 -5.44 -13.11
C TRP A 156 -10.71 -6.83 -13.50
N GLY A 157 -10.12 -7.87 -12.92
CA GLY A 157 -10.53 -9.26 -13.16
C GLY A 157 -11.96 -9.52 -12.73
N THR A 158 -12.37 -9.02 -11.56
CA THR A 158 -13.77 -9.12 -11.11
C THR A 158 -14.72 -8.41 -12.08
N LEU A 159 -14.37 -7.19 -12.51
CA LEU A 159 -15.17 -6.43 -13.47
C LEU A 159 -15.32 -7.17 -14.80
N VAL A 160 -14.22 -7.66 -15.38
CA VAL A 160 -14.22 -8.42 -16.63
C VAL A 160 -15.06 -9.69 -16.51
N LEU A 161 -14.89 -10.46 -15.43
CA LEU A 161 -15.68 -11.68 -15.20
C LEU A 161 -17.17 -11.38 -15.06
N TYR A 162 -17.52 -10.26 -14.41
CA TYR A 162 -18.91 -9.84 -14.31
C TYR A 162 -19.50 -9.45 -15.66
N LEU A 163 -18.77 -8.67 -16.46
CA LEU A 163 -19.21 -8.30 -17.81
C LEU A 163 -19.40 -9.54 -18.70
N ILE A 164 -18.46 -10.49 -18.67
CA ILE A 164 -18.60 -11.78 -19.39
C ILE A 164 -19.85 -12.53 -18.93
N ALA A 165 -20.12 -12.56 -17.62
CA ALA A 165 -21.30 -13.22 -17.08
C ALA A 165 -22.61 -12.54 -17.52
N LEU A 166 -22.62 -11.22 -17.67
CA LEU A 166 -23.77 -10.47 -18.21
C LEU A 166 -24.01 -10.81 -19.68
N PHE A 167 -22.98 -10.71 -20.53
CA PHE A 167 -23.12 -10.99 -21.97
C PHE A 167 -23.47 -12.44 -22.28
N ARG A 168 -23.08 -13.40 -21.43
CA ARG A 168 -23.50 -14.81 -21.57
C ARG A 168 -24.95 -15.06 -21.12
N ARG A 169 -25.55 -14.14 -20.37
CA ARG A 169 -26.95 -14.22 -19.91
C ARG A 169 -27.93 -13.51 -20.85
N GLU A 170 -27.44 -12.71 -21.80
CA GLU A 170 -28.28 -12.24 -22.90
C GLU A 170 -28.75 -13.45 -23.72
N PRO A 171 -30.06 -13.65 -23.89
CA PRO A 171 -30.57 -14.76 -24.70
C PRO A 171 -30.13 -14.58 -26.15
N ARG A 172 -29.87 -15.70 -26.83
CA ARG A 172 -30.22 -15.86 -28.25
C ARG A 172 -31.69 -15.46 -28.40
N GLN A 173 -31.97 -14.17 -28.65
CA GLN A 173 -33.25 -13.74 -29.19
C GLN A 173 -33.27 -14.16 -30.65
N GLY A 174 -33.69 -15.39 -30.93
CA GLY A 174 -33.70 -15.88 -32.31
C GLY A 174 -34.08 -17.32 -32.53
N GLU A 175 -34.95 -17.92 -31.73
CA GLU A 175 -35.77 -19.06 -32.20
C GLU A 175 -37.20 -18.82 -31.68
N ARG A 176 -38.03 -18.31 -32.58
CA ARG A 176 -39.50 -18.29 -32.49
C ARG A 176 -40.02 -19.57 -33.13
#